data_AF-A0A090RHP1-F1
#
_entry.id   AF-A0A090RHP1-F1
#
_cell.length_a   1.000
_cell.length_b   1.000
_cell.length_c   1.000
_cell.angle_alpha   90.00
_cell.angle_beta   90.00
_cell.angle_gamma   90.00
#
_symmetry.space_group_name_H-M   'P 1'
#
loop_
_entity.id
_entity.type
_entity.pdbx_description
1 polymer ?
#
loop_
_entity_poly.entity_id
_entity_poly.type
_entity_poly.pdbx_seq_one_letter_code
_entity_poly.pdbx_strand_id
1 'polypeptide(L)' 'MAEEIAQLIMNQFSVPWIRVRVTKPGAVPTARGVGVQIERGSR' A
#
# COMPACT_ATOMS: atom_id res chain seq x y z
N MET A 1 -0.67 -1.81 -8.71
CA MET A 1 0.45 -1.13 -8.03
C MET A 1 0.53 -1.38 -6.52
N ALA A 2 -0.35 -0.85 -5.65
CA ALA A 2 -0.23 -1.10 -4.20
C ALA A 2 -0.34 -2.60 -3.83
N GLU A 3 -1.25 -3.32 -4.50
CA GLU A 3 -1.45 -4.77 -4.35
C GLU A 3 -0.20 -5.58 -4.76
N GLU A 4 0.36 -5.28 -5.93
CA GLU A 4 1.54 -5.98 -6.45
C GLU A 4 2.76 -5.78 -5.54
N ILE A 5 2.93 -4.58 -4.97
CA ILE A 5 3.99 -4.31 -3.99
C ILE A 5 3.77 -5.18 -2.74
N ALA A 6 2.54 -5.24 -2.22
CA ALA A 6 2.22 -6.06 -1.06
C ALA A 6 2.49 -7.55 -1.32
N GLN A 7 2.04 -8.08 -2.46
CA GLN A 7 2.28 -9.47 -2.85
C GLN A 7 3.76 -9.78 -3.05
N LEU A 8 4.51 -8.88 -3.70
CA LEU A 8 5.93 -9.08 -3.96
C LEU A 8 6.73 -9.12 -2.66
N ILE A 9 6.42 -8.24 -1.70
CA ILE A 9 7.08 -8.24 -0.39
C ILE A 9 6.68 -9.48 0.43
N MET A 10 5.39 -9.83 0.45
CA MET A 10 4.92 -11.03 1.15
C MET A 10 5.56 -12.31 0.61
N ASN A 11 5.68 -12.44 -0.71
CA ASN A 11 6.28 -13.61 -1.33
C ASN A 11 7.79 -13.69 -1.12
N GLN A 12 8.50 -12.54 -1.16
CA GLN A 12 9.95 -12.53 -0.99
C GLN A 12 10.41 -12.67 0.47
N PHE A 13 9.67 -12.08 1.40
CA PHE A 13 10.08 -12.00 2.81
C PHE A 13 9.21 -12.87 3.73
N SER A 14 8.24 -13.62 3.17
CA SER A 14 7.31 -14.49 3.91
C SER A 14 6.66 -13.79 5.11
N VAL A 15 6.32 -12.50 4.94
CA VAL A 15 5.78 -11.68 6.02
C VAL A 15 4.31 -12.05 6.26
N PRO A 16 3.90 -12.39 7.49
CA PRO A 16 2.54 -12.81 7.79
C PRO A 16 1.52 -11.67 7.67
N TRP A 17 1.98 -10.42 7.76
CA TRP A 17 1.14 -9.23 7.64
C TRP A 17 1.93 -8.03 7.10
N ILE A 18 1.32 -7.24 6.22
CA ILE A 18 1.89 -6.00 5.70
C ILE A 18 0.82 -4.91 5.52
N ARG A 19 1.22 -3.67 5.77
CA ARG A 19 0.43 -2.47 5.47
C ARG A 19 1.15 -1.59 4.46
N VAL A 20 0.50 -1.30 3.34
CA VAL A 20 1.05 -0.48 2.27
C VAL A 20 0.20 0.78 2.11
N ARG A 21 0.84 1.95 2.17
CA ARG A 21 0.20 3.24 1.92
C ARG A 21 0.83 3.89 0.70
N VAL A 22 0.05 4.06 -0.36
CA VAL A 22 0.48 4.77 -1.57
C VAL A 22 -0.26 6.10 -1.62
N THR A 23 0.50 7.19 -1.52
CA THR A 23 -0.04 8.55 -1.61
C THR A 23 0.39 9.16 -2.94
N LYS A 24 -0.56 9.69 -3.71
CA LYS A 24 -0.30 10.49 -4.91
C LYS A 24 -0.51 11.98 -4.55
N PRO A 25 0.55 12.67 -4.08
CA PRO A 25 0.45 14.09 -3.78
C PRO A 25 0.13 14.89 -5.06
N GLY A 26 -0.71 15.90 -4.94
CA GLY A 26 -1.06 16.79 -6.06
C GLY A 26 -2.07 16.24 -7.07
N ALA A 27 -2.65 15.05 -6.86
CA ALA A 27 -3.71 14.55 -7.75
C ALA A 27 -5.04 15.29 -7.58
N VAL A 28 -5.28 15.91 -6.42
CA VAL A 28 -6.44 16.78 -6.17
C VAL A 28 -5.92 18.11 -5.63
N PRO A 29 -6.15 19.24 -6.33
CA PRO A 29 -5.61 20.56 -5.96
C PRO A 29 -6.02 21.03 -4.55
N THR A 30 -7.19 20.62 -4.09
CA THR A 30 -7.78 21.03 -2.80
C THR A 30 -7.48 20.07 -1.64
N ALA A 31 -6.85 18.92 -1.90
CA ALA A 31 -6.53 17.93 -0.87
C ALA A 31 -5.01 17.91 -0.61
N ARG A 32 -4.61 17.78 0.66
CA ARG A 32 -3.18 17.65 1.03
C ARG A 32 -2.49 16.43 0.38
N GLY A 33 -3.29 15.46 -0.06
CA GLY A 33 -2.87 14.29 -0.81
C GLY A 33 -3.98 13.25 -0.82
N VAL A 34 -4.16 12.57 -1.95
CA VAL A 34 -5.07 11.42 -2.06
C VAL A 34 -4.25 10.17 -2.26
N GLY A 35 -4.75 9.05 -1.75
CA GLY A 35 -4.00 7.81 -1.78
C GLY A 35 -4.86 6.62 -1.38
N VAL A 36 -4.24 5.46 -1.43
CA VAL A 36 -4.83 4.19 -1.02
C VAL A 36 -3.98 3.58 0.09
N GLN A 37 -4.65 3.00 1.08
CA GLN A 37 -4.02 2.22 2.12
C GLN A 37 -4.63 0.82 2.10
N ILE A 38 -3.78 -0.20 2.03
CA ILE A 38 -4.19 -1.60 2.05
C ILE A 38 -3.43 -2.35 3.14
N GLU A 39 -4.08 -3.36 3.67
CA GLU A 39 -3.51 -4.32 4.62
C GLU A 39 -3.72 -5.72 4.07
N ARG A 40 -2.69 -6.55 4.14
CA ARG A 40 -2.72 -7.94 3.70
C ARG A 40 -2.15 -8.84 4.78
N GLY A 41 -2.57 -10.10 4.77
CA GLY A 41 -2.11 -11.13 5.69
C GLY A 41 -3.09 -11.41 6.83
N SER A 42 -2.87 -12.54 7.50
CA SER A 42 -3.65 -13.00 8.65
C SER A 42 -2.81 -12.83 9.91
N ARG A 43 -3.33 -12.08 10.89
CA ARG A 43 -2.69 -11.90 12.20
C ARG A 43 -2.72 -13.19 13.01
#